data_AF-A0A7X5Q692-F1
#
_entry.id   AF-A0A7X5Q692-F1
#
_cell.length_a   1.000
_cell.length_b   1.000
_cell.length_c   1.000
_cell.angle_alpha   90.00
_cell.angle_beta   90.00
_cell.angle_gamma   90.00
#
_symmetry.space_group_name_H-M   'P 1'
#
loop_
_entity.id
_entity.type
_entity.pdbx_description
1 polymer ?
#
loop_
_entity_poly.entity_id
_entity_poly.type
_entity_poly.pdbx_seq_one_letter_code
_entity_poly.pdbx_strand_id
1 'polypeptide(L)'
;MQELLSTDFSSFLDHAFRKDTLSFAHLKNIFSSFYKVLKNPGQLRSELLKGLIKKLWHCTGICEGKKFEEWIEKLIAKKTEKPNCTFKEFRELIPKKSFKHLHIFATRIRTEKIVHLSSEDTEWDDVTIASAIRASMSIPGVYIPAILKRKINDIVTEWKEKGSFLDGGMINNLPVETFDEKGYVEEGLSKEERRCPIFNKHTLGFSLISSQEKIPEPEEINNIFQLVKGFFSIYINAEELLRQLTPYNKHRIIEIDNNGVGLLEFNLSKEKQKLLIDSGTIAATDFVEEQGG
;
A
#
# COMPACT_ATOMS: atom_id res chain seq x y z
N MET A 1 12.71 15.18 5.59
CA MET A 1 12.49 15.95 4.35
C MET A 1 13.74 15.98 3.47
N GLN A 2 14.92 16.39 3.95
CA GLN A 2 16.16 16.36 3.15
C GLN A 2 16.50 14.96 2.60
N GLU A 3 16.41 13.90 3.40
CA GLU A 3 16.67 12.52 2.95
C GLU A 3 15.69 12.07 1.84
N LEU A 4 14.41 12.47 1.91
CA LEU A 4 13.40 12.18 0.88
C LEU A 4 13.72 12.88 -0.45
N LEU A 5 14.03 14.19 -0.39
CA LEU A 5 14.36 15.00 -1.56
C LEU A 5 15.69 14.60 -2.23
N SER A 6 16.58 13.93 -1.49
CA SER A 6 17.83 13.39 -2.03
C SER A 6 17.70 11.96 -2.55
N THR A 7 16.58 11.29 -2.30
CA THR A 7 16.40 9.89 -2.69
C THR A 7 16.02 9.79 -4.16
N ASP A 8 16.78 9.00 -4.92
CA ASP A 8 16.40 8.59 -6.27
C ASP A 8 15.49 7.37 -6.19
N PHE A 9 14.18 7.60 -6.29
CA PHE A 9 13.16 6.55 -6.24
C PHE A 9 13.24 5.58 -7.42
N SER A 10 13.83 5.98 -8.55
CA SER A 10 14.03 5.08 -9.69
C SER A 10 15.04 3.98 -9.36
N SER A 11 15.95 4.23 -8.41
CA SER A 11 16.92 3.24 -7.95
C SER A 11 16.27 2.02 -7.29
N PHE A 12 15.02 2.13 -6.81
CA PHE A 12 14.26 1.03 -6.22
C PHE A 12 13.80 -0.01 -7.25
N LEU A 13 13.89 0.33 -8.53
CA LEU A 13 13.70 -0.59 -9.64
C LEU A 13 15.00 -1.38 -9.84
N ASP A 14 15.27 -2.29 -8.91
CA ASP A 14 16.56 -2.96 -8.71
C ASP A 14 16.94 -4.01 -9.76
N HIS A 15 16.15 -4.13 -10.82
CA HIS A 15 16.48 -4.89 -12.02
C HIS A 15 16.26 -4.03 -13.28
N ALA A 16 17.16 -4.15 -14.26
CA ALA A 16 17.02 -3.44 -15.53
C ALA A 16 15.76 -3.90 -16.27
N PHE A 17 14.92 -2.95 -16.68
CA PHE A 17 13.77 -3.17 -17.57
C PHE A 17 14.25 -3.80 -18.87
N ARG A 18 14.01 -5.11 -19.07
CA ARG A 18 14.13 -5.73 -20.39
C ARG A 18 12.74 -5.76 -21.02
N LYS A 19 12.55 -5.00 -22.11
CA LYS A 19 11.32 -4.98 -22.94
C LYS A 19 10.91 -6.38 -23.43
N ASP A 20 11.85 -7.32 -23.43
CA ASP A 20 11.76 -8.61 -24.11
C ASP A 20 11.19 -9.73 -23.21
N THR A 21 10.89 -9.44 -21.94
CA THR A 21 10.63 -10.47 -20.93
C THR A 21 9.18 -10.97 -20.88
N LEU A 22 8.27 -10.50 -21.74
CA LEU A 22 6.91 -11.01 -21.85
C LEU A 22 6.46 -11.18 -23.31
N SER A 23 6.46 -12.43 -23.78
CA SER A 23 5.84 -12.79 -25.07
C SER A 23 4.32 -12.62 -25.03
N PHE A 24 3.79 -11.87 -25.99
CA PHE A 24 2.36 -11.61 -26.23
C PHE A 24 1.49 -12.88 -26.32
N ALA A 25 2.08 -14.04 -26.64
CA ALA A 25 1.38 -15.30 -26.78
C ALA A 25 0.81 -15.82 -25.44
N HIS A 26 1.45 -15.53 -24.31
CA HIS A 26 0.94 -15.90 -22.98
C HIS A 26 -0.23 -15.00 -22.52
N LEU A 27 -0.30 -13.76 -23.02
CA LEU A 27 -1.29 -12.75 -22.64
C LEU A 27 -2.66 -12.99 -23.28
N LYS A 28 -2.73 -13.52 -24.51
CA LYS A 28 -3.99 -13.73 -25.25
C LYS A 28 -5.00 -14.62 -24.50
N ASN A 29 -4.51 -15.59 -23.73
CA ASN A 29 -5.34 -16.48 -22.90
C ASN A 29 -5.79 -15.85 -21.56
N ILE A 30 -5.09 -14.81 -21.10
CA ILE A 30 -5.46 -14.00 -19.93
C ILE A 30 -6.59 -13.05 -20.34
N PHE A 31 -6.46 -12.39 -21.50
CA PHE A 31 -7.48 -11.51 -22.09
C PHE A 31 -8.83 -12.21 -22.32
N SER A 32 -8.83 -13.43 -22.87
CA SER A 32 -10.08 -14.17 -23.15
C SER A 32 -10.82 -14.61 -21.90
N SER A 33 -10.08 -14.88 -20.82
CA SER A 33 -10.65 -15.22 -19.51
C SER A 33 -11.19 -13.96 -18.82
N PHE A 34 -10.53 -12.82 -19.03
CA PHE A 34 -10.87 -11.53 -18.44
C PHE A 34 -12.08 -10.85 -19.10
N TYR A 35 -12.20 -10.90 -20.43
CA TYR A 35 -13.38 -10.41 -21.16
C TYR A 35 -14.68 -11.09 -20.68
N LYS A 36 -14.60 -12.35 -20.25
CA LYS A 36 -15.74 -13.08 -19.67
C LYS A 36 -16.11 -12.60 -18.26
N VAL A 37 -15.17 -12.04 -17.50
CA VAL A 37 -15.39 -11.46 -16.16
C VAL A 37 -16.08 -10.11 -16.26
N LEU A 38 -15.61 -9.21 -17.13
CA LEU A 38 -16.21 -7.89 -17.35
C LEU A 38 -17.67 -7.97 -17.84
N LYS A 39 -18.02 -9.02 -18.58
CA LYS A 39 -19.37 -9.21 -19.12
C LYS A 39 -20.39 -9.74 -18.09
N ASN A 40 -19.95 -10.21 -16.93
CA ASN A 40 -20.84 -10.77 -15.88
C ASN A 40 -20.44 -10.26 -14.47
N PRO A 41 -20.64 -8.96 -14.18
CA PRO A 41 -20.18 -8.32 -12.94
C PRO A 41 -20.83 -8.87 -11.66
N GLY A 42 -22.02 -9.47 -11.74
CA GLY A 42 -22.75 -10.04 -10.59
C GLY A 42 -22.21 -11.39 -10.08
N GLN A 43 -21.20 -11.97 -10.73
CA GLN A 43 -20.52 -13.19 -10.30
C GLN A 43 -19.00 -12.95 -10.26
N LEU A 44 -18.54 -12.09 -9.35
CA LEU A 44 -17.12 -12.00 -9.03
C LEU A 44 -16.69 -13.27 -8.26
N ARG A 45 -16.53 -14.39 -8.98
CA ARG A 45 -16.06 -15.66 -8.42
C ARG A 45 -14.54 -15.58 -8.23
N SER A 46 -14.10 -15.63 -6.98
CA SER A 46 -12.71 -15.75 -6.51
C SER A 46 -11.83 -16.65 -7.38
N GLU A 47 -12.39 -17.74 -7.93
CA GLU A 47 -11.67 -18.70 -8.80
C GLU A 47 -11.08 -18.10 -10.09
N LEU A 48 -11.69 -17.05 -10.67
CA LEU A 48 -11.18 -16.39 -11.88
C LEU A 48 -10.05 -15.40 -11.56
N LEU A 49 -10.14 -14.68 -10.43
CA LEU A 49 -9.05 -13.85 -9.90
C LEU A 49 -7.83 -14.73 -9.55
N LYS A 50 -8.04 -15.87 -8.88
CA LYS A 50 -7.01 -16.88 -8.59
C LYS A 50 -6.26 -17.31 -9.84
N GLY A 51 -6.96 -17.54 -10.95
CA GLY A 51 -6.36 -17.92 -12.23
C GLY A 51 -5.50 -16.83 -12.86
N LEU A 52 -5.93 -15.57 -12.76
CA LEU A 52 -5.17 -14.40 -13.23
C LEU A 52 -3.92 -14.19 -12.38
N ILE A 53 -4.07 -14.20 -11.06
CA ILE A 53 -2.98 -14.04 -10.09
C ILE A 53 -1.97 -15.18 -10.21
N LYS A 54 -2.41 -16.43 -10.41
CA LYS A 54 -1.51 -17.59 -10.61
C LYS A 54 -0.72 -17.51 -11.92
N LYS A 55 -1.26 -16.91 -12.98
CA LYS A 55 -0.52 -16.70 -14.24
C LYS A 55 0.43 -15.49 -14.15
N LEU A 56 0.00 -14.41 -13.48
CA LEU A 56 0.85 -13.30 -13.05
C LEU A 56 1.99 -13.79 -12.16
N TRP A 57 1.77 -14.82 -11.32
CA TRP A 57 2.79 -15.42 -10.45
C TRP A 57 3.93 -16.07 -11.25
N HIS A 58 3.65 -16.67 -12.42
CA HIS A 58 4.71 -17.17 -13.30
C HIS A 58 5.35 -16.07 -14.17
N CYS A 59 4.79 -14.84 -14.14
CA CYS A 59 5.35 -13.64 -14.75
C CYS A 59 5.99 -12.80 -13.63
N THR A 60 7.18 -13.24 -13.22
CA THR A 60 8.09 -12.60 -12.27
C THR A 60 7.97 -11.08 -12.28
N GLY A 61 7.60 -10.48 -11.14
CA GLY A 61 7.80 -9.04 -10.95
C GLY A 61 9.23 -8.69 -11.33
N ILE A 62 9.44 -7.54 -11.97
CA ILE A 62 10.74 -7.22 -12.55
C ILE A 62 11.79 -6.98 -11.46
N CYS A 63 11.38 -6.42 -10.32
CA CYS A 63 12.27 -5.97 -9.26
C CYS A 63 12.17 -6.89 -8.03
N GLU A 64 13.31 -7.20 -7.41
CA GLU A 64 13.36 -7.89 -6.12
C GLU A 64 12.84 -6.99 -4.98
N GLY A 65 12.98 -5.66 -5.16
CA GLY A 65 12.65 -4.64 -4.17
C GLY A 65 13.54 -4.68 -2.92
N LYS A 66 14.70 -5.33 -3.03
CA LYS A 66 15.71 -5.42 -1.97
C LYS A 66 16.29 -4.06 -1.66
N LYS A 67 16.55 -3.24 -2.70
CA LYS A 67 17.08 -1.87 -2.49
C LYS A 67 16.13 -1.00 -1.69
N PHE A 68 14.83 -1.10 -1.95
CA PHE A 68 13.82 -0.39 -1.16
C PHE A 68 13.81 -0.87 0.30
N GLU A 69 13.83 -2.19 0.52
CA GLU A 69 13.82 -2.76 1.87
C GLU A 69 15.07 -2.34 2.68
N GLU A 70 16.25 -2.36 2.06
CA GLU A 70 17.48 -1.89 2.68
C GLU A 70 17.46 -0.38 2.97
N TRP A 71 16.86 0.41 2.07
CA TRP A 71 16.71 1.85 2.26
C TRP A 71 15.80 2.17 3.45
N ILE A 72 14.60 1.56 3.52
CA ILE A 72 13.66 1.83 4.61
C ILE A 72 14.20 1.29 5.94
N GLU A 73 14.90 0.14 5.94
CA GLU A 73 15.55 -0.40 7.13
C GLU A 73 16.58 0.57 7.71
N LYS A 74 17.41 1.21 6.88
CA LYS A 74 18.37 2.22 7.36
C LYS A 74 17.68 3.39 8.06
N LEU A 75 16.54 3.85 7.52
CA LEU A 75 15.75 4.93 8.12
C LEU A 75 15.11 4.50 9.45
N ILE A 76 14.56 3.29 9.50
CA ILE A 76 13.97 2.72 10.71
C ILE A 76 15.06 2.57 11.77
N ALA A 77 16.17 1.90 11.47
CA ALA A 77 17.27 1.69 12.40
C ALA A 77 17.83 3.01 12.95
N LYS A 78 17.92 4.06 12.12
CA LYS A 78 18.34 5.40 12.57
C LYS A 78 17.35 6.02 13.58
N LYS A 79 16.05 5.77 13.44
CA LYS A 79 15.02 6.32 14.34
C LYS A 79 14.83 5.47 15.60
N THR A 80 14.89 4.15 15.46
CA THR A 80 14.66 3.20 16.55
C THR A 80 15.93 2.91 17.34
N GLU A 81 17.12 3.12 16.76
CA GLU A 81 18.42 2.63 17.23
C GLU A 81 18.47 1.09 17.33
N LYS A 82 17.64 0.42 16.53
CA LYS A 82 17.56 -1.04 16.49
C LYS A 82 17.64 -1.53 15.05
N PRO A 83 18.71 -2.27 14.67
CA PRO A 83 18.75 -2.91 13.37
C PRO A 83 17.71 -4.02 13.29
N ASN A 84 17.05 -4.10 12.15
CA ASN A 84 15.94 -4.99 11.83
C ASN A 84 14.85 -4.92 12.90
N CYS A 85 14.46 -3.70 13.28
CA CYS A 85 13.50 -3.46 14.36
C CYS A 85 12.20 -4.22 14.10
N THR A 86 11.79 -5.05 15.06
CA THR A 86 10.53 -5.80 15.00
C THR A 86 9.35 -5.00 15.54
N PHE A 87 8.12 -5.46 15.30
CA PHE A 87 6.92 -4.86 15.90
C PHE A 87 6.95 -4.89 17.42
N LYS A 88 7.43 -5.99 18.04
CA LYS A 88 7.59 -6.08 19.49
C LYS A 88 8.58 -5.05 20.02
N GLU A 89 9.77 -5.01 19.41
CA GLU A 89 10.80 -4.04 19.80
C GLU A 89 10.34 -2.59 19.60
N PHE A 90 9.58 -2.33 18.55
CA PHE A 90 9.00 -1.01 18.29
C PHE A 90 7.92 -0.67 19.33
N ARG A 91 7.04 -1.61 19.68
CA ARG A 91 6.03 -1.43 20.74
C ARG A 91 6.68 -1.08 22.08
N GLU A 92 7.83 -1.68 22.40
CA GLU A 92 8.61 -1.35 23.61
C GLU A 92 9.26 0.05 23.55
N LEU A 93 9.47 0.60 22.36
CA LEU A 93 10.00 1.95 22.15
C LEU A 93 8.92 3.04 22.17
N ILE A 94 7.66 2.71 21.92
CA ILE A 94 6.52 3.65 21.91
C ILE A 94 6.52 4.58 23.13
N PRO A 95 6.50 4.08 24.38
CA PRO A 95 6.48 4.96 25.55
C PRO A 95 7.80 5.71 25.78
N LYS A 96 8.93 5.21 25.25
CA LYS A 96 10.27 5.78 25.46
C LYS A 96 10.60 6.92 24.50
N LYS A 97 10.09 6.84 23.27
CA LYS A 97 10.38 7.79 22.18
C LYS A 97 9.15 8.57 21.73
N SER A 98 8.05 8.46 22.47
CA SER A 98 6.74 9.06 22.14
C SER A 98 6.27 8.71 20.73
N PHE A 99 6.58 7.48 20.28
CA PHE A 99 6.07 6.99 19.00
C PHE A 99 4.59 6.68 19.09
N LYS A 100 3.95 6.47 17.94
CA LYS A 100 2.59 5.96 17.83
C LYS A 100 2.62 4.50 17.41
N HIS A 101 1.54 3.78 17.69
CA HIS A 101 1.36 2.45 17.15
C HIS A 101 1.41 2.48 15.62
N LEU A 102 2.07 1.48 15.04
CA LEU A 102 2.26 1.34 13.59
C LEU A 102 1.33 0.26 13.05
N HIS A 103 0.62 0.59 11.98
CA HIS A 103 -0.34 -0.26 11.29
C HIS A 103 0.06 -0.32 9.81
N ILE A 104 0.29 -1.51 9.29
CA ILE A 104 0.71 -1.76 7.91
C ILE A 104 -0.25 -2.77 7.29
N PHE A 105 -0.66 -2.56 6.05
CA PHE A 105 -1.64 -3.41 5.37
C PHE A 105 -1.02 -4.03 4.13
N ALA A 106 -1.12 -5.35 3.99
CA ALA A 106 -0.59 -6.08 2.84
C ALA A 106 -1.57 -7.15 2.38
N THR A 107 -1.57 -7.44 1.08
CA THR A 107 -2.46 -8.44 0.49
C THR A 107 -1.80 -9.81 0.50
N ARG A 108 -2.35 -10.79 1.24
CA ARG A 108 -1.85 -12.17 1.22
C ARG A 108 -2.44 -12.93 0.03
N ILE A 109 -1.57 -13.33 -0.90
CA ILE A 109 -1.94 -13.88 -2.22
C ILE A 109 -2.90 -15.07 -2.13
N ARG A 110 -2.54 -16.10 -1.34
CA ARG A 110 -3.28 -17.38 -1.36
C ARG A 110 -4.66 -17.30 -0.71
N THR A 111 -4.83 -16.39 0.24
CA THR A 111 -6.09 -16.21 0.95
C THR A 111 -6.94 -15.09 0.36
N GLU A 112 -6.36 -14.25 -0.50
CA GLU A 112 -7.01 -13.06 -1.08
C GLU A 112 -7.55 -12.12 0.01
N LYS A 113 -6.80 -12.02 1.12
CA LYS A 113 -7.19 -11.22 2.28
C LYS A 113 -6.19 -10.10 2.50
N ILE A 114 -6.70 -8.93 2.86
CA ILE A 114 -5.91 -7.89 3.49
C ILE A 114 -5.44 -8.43 4.85
N VAL A 115 -4.15 -8.26 5.14
CA VAL A 115 -3.53 -8.61 6.41
C VAL A 115 -3.11 -7.32 7.07
N HIS A 116 -3.63 -7.11 8.28
CA HIS A 116 -3.28 -6.00 9.14
C HIS A 116 -2.10 -6.39 10.02
N LEU A 117 -0.92 -5.88 9.68
CA LEU A 117 0.34 -6.06 10.41
C LEU A 117 0.47 -4.88 11.38
N SER A 118 0.24 -5.09 12.66
CA SER A 118 0.21 -4.03 13.66
C SER A 118 1.15 -4.26 14.83
N SER A 119 1.73 -3.18 15.35
CA SER A 119 2.42 -3.18 16.64
C SER A 119 1.51 -3.53 17.82
N GLU A 120 0.19 -3.43 17.68
CA GLU A 120 -0.79 -3.83 18.72
C GLU A 120 -1.13 -5.31 18.70
N ASP A 121 -0.78 -6.02 17.62
CA ASP A 121 -1.10 -7.44 17.45
C ASP A 121 0.14 -8.30 17.66
N THR A 122 0.11 -9.13 18.71
CA THR A 122 1.21 -10.00 19.08
C THR A 122 1.50 -11.11 18.07
N GLU A 123 0.60 -11.40 17.13
CA GLU A 123 0.86 -12.35 16.03
C GLU A 123 2.09 -11.93 15.20
N TRP A 124 2.35 -10.62 15.13
CA TRP A 124 3.38 -10.02 14.28
C TRP A 124 4.62 -9.58 15.04
N ASP A 125 4.73 -9.92 16.33
CA ASP A 125 5.78 -9.44 17.23
C ASP A 125 7.20 -9.60 16.68
N ASP A 126 7.50 -10.73 16.06
CA ASP A 126 8.82 -11.04 15.54
C ASP A 126 9.08 -10.47 14.15
N VAL A 127 8.05 -9.95 13.45
CA VAL A 127 8.19 -9.44 12.08
C VAL A 127 8.95 -8.13 12.09
N THR A 128 9.96 -8.03 11.23
CA THR A 128 10.72 -6.80 11.02
C THR A 128 9.87 -5.77 10.29
N ILE A 129 9.86 -4.52 10.78
CA ILE A 129 9.03 -3.44 10.22
C ILE A 129 9.38 -3.19 8.76
N ALA A 130 10.68 -3.19 8.42
CA ALA A 130 11.13 -3.00 7.03
C ALA A 130 10.51 -4.05 6.08
N SER A 131 10.44 -5.33 6.50
CA SER A 131 9.84 -6.38 5.68
C SER A 131 8.31 -6.22 5.54
N ALA A 132 7.63 -5.74 6.58
CA ALA A 132 6.20 -5.44 6.52
C ALA A 132 5.91 -4.29 5.55
N ILE A 133 6.70 -3.21 5.59
CA ILE A 133 6.58 -2.09 4.64
C ILE A 133 6.89 -2.57 3.22
N ARG A 134 7.97 -3.36 3.02
CA ARG A 134 8.31 -3.95 1.72
C ARG A 134 7.16 -4.80 1.16
N ALA A 135 6.48 -5.57 2.00
CA ALA A 135 5.28 -6.29 1.60
C ALA A 135 4.14 -5.35 1.17
N SER A 136 3.86 -4.32 1.97
CA SER A 136 2.79 -3.34 1.72
C SER A 136 2.96 -2.52 0.45
N MET A 137 4.19 -2.35 -0.07
CA MET A 137 4.49 -1.63 -1.32
C MET A 137 4.75 -2.54 -2.53
N SER A 138 4.53 -3.86 -2.39
CA SER A 138 4.83 -4.85 -3.42
C SER A 138 3.83 -4.81 -4.57
N ILE A 139 3.85 -3.73 -5.37
CA ILE A 139 2.95 -3.57 -6.51
C ILE A 139 3.17 -4.74 -7.49
N PRO A 140 2.11 -5.52 -7.81
CA PRO A 140 2.19 -6.64 -8.74
C PRO A 140 2.80 -6.22 -10.08
N GLY A 141 3.59 -7.09 -10.70
CA GLY A 141 4.25 -6.81 -11.98
C GLY A 141 5.47 -5.89 -11.88
N VAL A 142 5.52 -4.97 -10.91
CA VAL A 142 6.73 -4.18 -10.61
C VAL A 142 7.67 -4.98 -9.72
N TYR A 143 7.17 -5.46 -8.58
CA TYR A 143 7.95 -6.18 -7.58
C TYR A 143 7.55 -7.65 -7.52
N ILE A 144 8.51 -8.52 -7.21
CA ILE A 144 8.20 -9.89 -6.80
C ILE A 144 7.38 -9.88 -5.51
N PRO A 145 6.49 -10.88 -5.31
CA PRO A 145 5.79 -11.06 -4.04
C PRO A 145 6.77 -11.12 -2.87
N ALA A 146 6.50 -10.35 -1.82
CA ALA A 146 7.34 -10.35 -0.63
C ALA A 146 7.06 -11.55 0.26
N ILE A 147 8.10 -12.03 0.94
CA ILE A 147 7.99 -12.95 2.08
C ILE A 147 8.39 -12.15 3.31
N LEU A 148 7.56 -12.16 4.35
CA LEU A 148 7.86 -11.43 5.59
C LEU A 148 9.13 -11.99 6.23
N LYS A 149 9.91 -11.12 6.87
CA LYS A 149 11.10 -11.53 7.63
C LYS A 149 10.83 -11.37 9.12
N ARG A 150 11.22 -12.38 9.88
CA ARG A 150 11.15 -12.38 11.35
C ARG A 150 12.54 -12.38 11.96
N LYS A 151 12.69 -11.76 13.12
CA LYS A 151 13.93 -11.73 13.89
C LYS A 151 13.72 -12.50 15.19
N ILE A 152 14.45 -13.60 15.36
CA ILE A 152 14.41 -14.44 16.56
C ILE A 152 15.85 -14.63 17.02
N ASN A 153 16.14 -14.35 18.29
CA ASN A 153 17.50 -14.40 18.87
C ASN A 153 18.52 -13.62 18.01
N ASP A 154 18.15 -12.41 17.59
CA ASP A 154 18.92 -11.52 16.71
C ASP A 154 19.25 -12.07 15.31
N ILE A 155 18.67 -13.20 14.91
CA ILE A 155 18.81 -13.77 13.57
C ILE A 155 17.56 -13.45 12.76
N VAL A 156 17.74 -12.77 11.62
CA VAL A 156 16.68 -12.46 10.68
C VAL A 156 16.53 -13.58 9.65
N THR A 157 15.32 -14.12 9.52
CA THR A 157 14.98 -15.18 8.56
C THR A 157 13.65 -14.91 7.88
N GLU A 158 13.48 -15.42 6.66
CA GLU A 158 12.18 -15.42 5.97
C GLU A 158 11.16 -16.30 6.71
N TRP A 159 9.91 -15.83 6.79
CA TRP A 159 8.80 -16.54 7.41
C TRP A 159 7.84 -17.10 6.35
N LYS A 160 8.31 -18.12 5.63
CA LYS A 160 7.65 -18.70 4.45
C LYS A 160 6.25 -19.26 4.75
N GLU A 161 6.01 -19.70 5.98
CA GLU A 161 4.76 -20.26 6.46
C GLU A 161 3.60 -19.24 6.44
N LYS A 162 3.89 -17.94 6.54
CA LYS A 162 2.88 -16.87 6.38
C LYS A 162 2.50 -16.63 4.91
N GLY A 163 3.23 -17.24 3.97
CA GLY A 163 3.02 -17.12 2.54
C GLY A 163 3.63 -15.86 1.93
N SER A 164 3.11 -15.49 0.76
CA SER A 164 3.58 -14.35 -0.02
C SER A 164 2.59 -13.19 -0.01
N PHE A 165 3.12 -11.99 -0.06
CA PHE A 165 2.39 -10.74 0.10
C PHE A 165 2.61 -9.82 -1.09
N LEU A 166 1.57 -9.05 -1.39
CA LEU A 166 1.52 -7.99 -2.38
C LEU A 166 1.05 -6.69 -1.71
N ASP A 167 1.06 -5.62 -2.49
CA ASP A 167 0.59 -4.30 -2.08
C ASP A 167 -0.81 -4.34 -1.41
N GLY A 168 -0.97 -3.61 -0.31
CA GLY A 168 -2.24 -3.50 0.42
C GLY A 168 -3.34 -2.78 -0.38
N GLY A 169 -2.94 -1.81 -1.22
CA GLY A 169 -3.81 -1.03 -2.09
C GLY A 169 -4.47 -1.84 -3.21
N MET A 170 -4.14 -3.13 -3.36
CA MET A 170 -4.90 -4.05 -4.21
C MET A 170 -6.31 -4.34 -3.68
N ILE A 171 -6.51 -4.29 -2.36
CA ILE A 171 -7.76 -4.68 -1.70
C ILE A 171 -8.30 -3.57 -0.81
N ASN A 172 -7.43 -2.73 -0.23
CA ASN A 172 -7.85 -1.61 0.60
C ASN A 172 -6.77 -0.51 0.59
N ASN A 173 -6.99 0.55 -0.18
CA ASN A 173 -5.99 1.61 -0.39
C ASN A 173 -6.01 2.68 0.70
N LEU A 174 -7.14 2.87 1.40
CA LEU A 174 -7.24 3.83 2.51
C LEU A 174 -8.10 3.24 3.64
N PRO A 175 -7.52 2.37 4.50
CA PRO A 175 -8.25 1.59 5.49
C PRO A 175 -8.65 2.40 6.74
N VAL A 176 -9.23 3.59 6.57
CA VAL A 176 -9.57 4.52 7.67
C VAL A 176 -10.60 3.93 8.64
N GLU A 177 -11.47 3.06 8.14
CA GLU A 177 -12.48 2.34 8.95
C GLU A 177 -11.83 1.34 9.92
N THR A 178 -10.55 0.99 9.76
CA THR A 178 -9.82 0.15 10.73
C THR A 178 -9.75 0.80 12.12
N PHE A 179 -9.87 2.12 12.16
CA PHE A 179 -9.83 2.91 13.40
C PHE A 179 -11.23 3.29 13.91
N ASP A 180 -12.29 2.79 13.28
CA ASP A 180 -13.69 2.96 13.69
C ASP A 180 -14.07 1.95 14.78
N GLU A 181 -13.27 1.92 15.84
CA GLU A 181 -13.48 1.08 17.03
C GLU A 181 -13.43 1.93 18.30
N LYS A 182 -14.25 1.60 19.29
CA LYS A 182 -14.33 2.36 20.54
C LYS A 182 -12.97 2.51 21.24
N GLY A 183 -12.09 1.51 21.11
CA GLY A 183 -10.77 1.54 21.72
C GLY A 183 -9.84 2.66 21.23
N TYR A 184 -10.17 3.34 20.14
CA TYR A 184 -9.46 4.51 19.63
C TYR A 184 -10.11 5.85 20.02
N VAL A 185 -11.30 5.82 20.61
CA VAL A 185 -12.09 7.01 20.97
C VAL A 185 -12.26 7.13 22.49
N GLU A 186 -12.37 6.00 23.19
CA GLU A 186 -12.71 5.90 24.60
C GLU A 186 -11.61 5.14 25.38
N GLU A 187 -11.30 5.62 26.58
CA GLU A 187 -10.38 4.97 27.52
C GLU A 187 -11.13 4.11 28.55
N GLY A 188 -10.42 3.21 29.25
CA GLY A 188 -11.00 2.42 30.35
C GLY A 188 -11.91 1.25 29.93
N LEU A 189 -12.04 0.99 28.64
CA LEU A 189 -12.84 -0.10 28.08
C LEU A 189 -12.17 -1.48 28.24
N SER A 190 -12.99 -2.52 28.44
CA SER A 190 -12.54 -3.92 28.33
C SER A 190 -12.06 -4.27 26.92
N LYS A 191 -11.35 -5.39 26.77
CA LYS A 191 -10.82 -5.81 25.45
C LYS A 191 -11.93 -6.02 24.42
N GLU A 192 -13.05 -6.57 24.85
CA GLU A 192 -14.23 -6.83 24.03
C GLU A 192 -14.91 -5.52 23.62
N GLU A 193 -15.11 -4.59 24.56
CA GLU A 193 -15.73 -3.29 24.28
C GLU A 193 -14.88 -2.42 23.36
N ARG A 194 -13.56 -2.51 23.46
CA ARG A 194 -12.63 -1.77 22.58
C ARG A 194 -12.85 -2.09 21.11
N ARG A 195 -13.32 -3.31 20.78
CA ARG A 195 -13.58 -3.76 19.39
C ARG A 195 -14.98 -3.41 18.90
N CYS A 196 -15.84 -2.81 19.72
CA CYS A 196 -17.15 -2.39 19.27
C CYS A 196 -17.02 -1.29 18.20
N PRO A 197 -17.74 -1.39 17.07
CA PRO A 197 -17.64 -0.42 16.01
C PRO A 197 -18.23 0.93 16.44
N ILE A 198 -17.52 2.01 16.14
CA ILE A 198 -17.99 3.39 16.30
C ILE A 198 -17.33 4.26 15.23
N PHE A 199 -18.07 5.20 14.65
CA PHE A 199 -17.46 6.15 13.73
C PHE A 199 -16.44 7.03 14.45
N ASN A 200 -15.16 6.88 14.09
CA ASN A 200 -14.07 7.67 14.64
C ASN A 200 -13.80 8.89 13.76
N LYS A 201 -14.31 10.03 14.20
CA LYS A 201 -14.07 11.34 13.56
C LYS A 201 -12.64 11.88 13.73
N HIS A 202 -11.83 11.26 14.59
CA HIS A 202 -10.47 11.70 14.89
C HIS A 202 -9.41 11.01 14.03
N THR A 203 -9.77 9.97 13.29
CA THR A 203 -8.92 9.41 12.25
C THR A 203 -8.71 10.46 11.17
N LEU A 204 -7.47 10.68 10.71
CA LEU A 204 -7.19 11.48 9.53
C LEU A 204 -6.63 10.57 8.44
N GLY A 205 -7.33 10.51 7.30
CA GLY A 205 -6.91 9.82 6.09
C GLY A 205 -6.34 10.81 5.09
N PHE A 206 -5.29 10.42 4.37
CA PHE A 206 -4.71 11.22 3.30
C PHE A 206 -4.93 10.46 1.98
N SER A 207 -5.81 10.98 1.13
CA SER A 207 -6.17 10.35 -0.14
C SER A 207 -5.51 11.10 -1.29
N LEU A 208 -4.75 10.39 -2.13
CA LEU A 208 -4.21 10.96 -3.36
C LEU A 208 -5.30 10.93 -4.43
N ILE A 209 -5.65 12.10 -4.96
CA ILE A 209 -6.62 12.25 -6.05
C ILE A 209 -5.93 12.86 -7.28
N SER A 210 -6.53 12.68 -8.45
CA SER A 210 -6.10 13.37 -9.67
C SER A 210 -7.11 14.46 -9.98
N SER A 211 -6.78 15.73 -9.67
CA SER A 211 -7.64 16.87 -10.01
C SER A 211 -7.80 17.08 -11.52
N GLN A 212 -6.86 16.55 -12.30
CA GLN A 212 -6.92 16.56 -13.76
C GLN A 212 -7.91 15.49 -14.22
N GLU A 213 -9.14 15.88 -14.55
CA GLU A 213 -10.07 15.14 -15.40
C GLU A 213 -9.51 15.06 -16.83
N LYS A 214 -8.37 14.40 -17.02
CA LYS A 214 -8.01 13.93 -18.36
C LYS A 214 -8.85 12.68 -18.58
N ILE A 215 -9.87 12.80 -19.42
CA ILE A 215 -10.44 11.63 -20.10
C ILE A 215 -9.22 10.91 -20.68
N PRO A 216 -8.86 9.72 -20.17
CA PRO A 216 -7.68 9.04 -20.64
C PRO A 216 -7.88 8.84 -22.14
N GLU A 217 -6.92 9.30 -22.95
CA GLU A 217 -6.95 8.90 -24.36
C GLU A 217 -6.98 7.38 -24.42
N PRO A 218 -7.71 6.77 -25.38
CA PRO A 218 -7.74 5.33 -25.53
C PRO A 218 -6.32 4.77 -25.69
N GLU A 219 -5.73 4.28 -24.60
CA GLU A 219 -4.39 3.71 -24.60
C GLU A 219 -4.50 2.22 -24.91
N GLU A 220 -3.87 1.77 -25.99
CA GLU A 220 -3.75 0.34 -26.25
C GLU A 220 -2.89 -0.32 -25.17
N ILE A 221 -3.44 -1.34 -24.51
CA ILE A 221 -2.71 -2.15 -23.53
C ILE A 221 -1.75 -3.07 -24.30
N ASN A 222 -0.51 -2.62 -24.40
CA ASN A 222 0.55 -3.26 -25.18
C ASN A 222 1.54 -4.06 -24.32
N ASN A 223 1.43 -3.97 -22.99
CA ASN A 223 2.25 -4.76 -22.08
C ASN A 223 1.57 -4.98 -20.71
N ILE A 224 2.17 -5.86 -19.91
CA ILE A 224 1.66 -6.22 -18.57
C ILE A 224 1.65 -5.03 -17.59
N PHE A 225 2.52 -4.03 -17.77
CA PHE A 225 2.57 -2.84 -16.90
C PHE A 225 1.38 -1.94 -17.14
N GLN A 226 1.06 -1.66 -18.40
CA GLN A 226 -0.15 -0.93 -18.76
C GLN A 226 -1.38 -1.66 -18.26
N LEU A 227 -1.38 -3.00 -18.31
CA LEU A 227 -2.47 -3.81 -17.77
C LEU A 227 -2.60 -3.66 -16.24
N VAL A 228 -1.52 -3.86 -15.48
CA VAL A 228 -1.51 -3.68 -14.02
C VAL A 228 -1.90 -2.26 -13.65
N LYS A 229 -1.31 -1.24 -14.30
CA LYS A 229 -1.62 0.17 -14.07
C LYS A 229 -3.11 0.43 -14.31
N GLY A 230 -3.66 -0.05 -15.42
CA GLY A 230 -5.08 0.05 -15.72
C GLY A 230 -5.96 -0.59 -14.66
N PHE A 231 -5.59 -1.78 -14.15
CA PHE A 231 -6.31 -2.44 -13.06
C PHE A 231 -6.32 -1.62 -11.77
N PHE A 232 -5.14 -1.14 -11.35
CA PHE A 232 -5.03 -0.30 -10.17
C PHE A 232 -5.83 0.99 -10.33
N SER A 233 -5.74 1.65 -11.49
CA SER A 233 -6.50 2.86 -11.77
C SER A 233 -8.02 2.61 -11.71
N ILE A 234 -8.53 1.52 -12.31
CA ILE A 234 -9.95 1.18 -12.22
C ILE A 234 -10.38 0.97 -10.77
N TYR A 235 -9.59 0.21 -10.01
CA TYR A 235 -9.90 -0.10 -8.62
C TYR A 235 -9.88 1.16 -7.73
N ILE A 236 -8.81 1.96 -7.80
CA ILE A 236 -8.67 3.20 -7.04
C ILE A 236 -9.81 4.17 -7.38
N ASN A 237 -10.16 4.33 -8.66
CA ASN A 237 -11.27 5.19 -9.08
C ASN A 237 -12.61 4.68 -8.54
N ALA A 238 -12.85 3.36 -8.56
CA ALA A 238 -14.06 2.77 -8.00
C ALA A 238 -14.16 2.99 -6.48
N GLU A 239 -13.03 2.85 -5.77
CA GLU A 239 -12.95 3.09 -4.34
C GLU A 239 -13.19 4.57 -4.00
N GLU A 240 -12.60 5.49 -4.76
CA GLU A 240 -12.82 6.94 -4.64
C GLU A 240 -14.30 7.30 -4.83
N LEU A 241 -14.95 6.78 -5.89
CA LEU A 241 -16.38 6.98 -6.12
C LEU A 241 -17.22 6.46 -4.95
N LEU A 242 -16.91 5.28 -4.42
CA LEU A 242 -17.61 4.72 -3.25
C LEU A 242 -17.39 5.57 -1.99
N ARG A 243 -16.19 6.14 -1.80
CA ARG A 243 -15.90 7.03 -0.67
C ARG A 243 -16.68 8.34 -0.75
N GLN A 244 -16.85 8.90 -1.94
CA GLN A 244 -17.69 10.09 -2.17
C GLN A 244 -19.16 9.86 -1.80
N LEU A 245 -19.64 8.61 -1.88
CA LEU A 245 -21.00 8.25 -1.44
C LEU A 245 -21.16 8.24 0.09
N THR A 246 -20.09 8.41 0.86
CA THR A 246 -20.11 8.39 2.33
C THR A 246 -19.94 9.82 2.86
N PRO A 247 -21.02 10.56 3.19
CA PRO A 247 -20.96 12.01 3.44
C PRO A 247 -20.08 12.42 4.63
N TYR A 248 -19.85 11.49 5.56
CA TYR A 248 -19.05 11.74 6.76
C TYR A 248 -17.54 11.71 6.51
N ASN A 249 -17.09 11.14 5.39
CA ASN A 249 -15.67 11.05 5.06
C ASN A 249 -15.03 12.43 4.86
N LYS A 250 -15.79 13.45 4.46
CA LYS A 250 -15.30 14.84 4.35
C LYS A 250 -14.72 15.42 5.64
N HIS A 251 -15.08 14.86 6.81
CA HIS A 251 -14.59 15.33 8.11
C HIS A 251 -13.28 14.68 8.54
N ARG A 252 -12.77 13.72 7.76
CA ARG A 252 -11.59 12.93 8.13
C ARG A 252 -10.65 12.60 6.98
N ILE A 253 -11.06 12.80 5.73
CA ILE A 253 -10.23 12.53 4.57
C ILE A 253 -9.75 13.86 4.00
N ILE A 254 -8.43 14.01 3.95
CA ILE A 254 -7.72 15.10 3.30
C ILE A 254 -7.37 14.63 1.89
N GLU A 255 -7.98 15.26 0.90
CA GLU A 255 -7.73 14.98 -0.52
C GLU A 255 -6.50 15.78 -0.98
N ILE A 256 -5.49 15.09 -1.50
CA ILE A 256 -4.23 15.67 -1.95
C ILE A 256 -4.12 15.45 -3.45
N ASP A 257 -3.97 16.53 -4.21
CA ASP A 257 -3.76 16.44 -5.65
C ASP A 257 -2.37 15.85 -5.96
N ASN A 258 -2.35 14.72 -6.67
CA ASN A 258 -1.14 14.08 -7.15
C ASN A 258 -0.49 14.81 -8.35
N ASN A 259 -1.09 15.91 -8.82
CA ASN A 259 -0.59 16.76 -9.90
C ASN A 259 -0.30 15.97 -11.20
N GLY A 260 -1.07 14.91 -11.44
CA GLY A 260 -0.93 14.04 -12.61
C GLY A 260 0.28 13.09 -12.54
N VAL A 261 0.94 12.96 -11.38
CA VAL A 261 2.00 11.96 -11.17
C VAL A 261 1.37 10.57 -11.07
N GLY A 262 1.78 9.69 -11.97
CA GLY A 262 1.23 8.34 -12.05
C GLY A 262 1.76 7.41 -10.96
N LEU A 263 0.96 6.38 -10.62
CA LEU A 263 1.30 5.33 -9.64
C LEU A 263 2.69 4.69 -9.85
N LEU A 264 3.10 4.51 -11.10
CA LEU A 264 4.36 3.87 -11.49
C LEU A 264 5.42 4.86 -11.98
N GLU A 265 5.26 6.15 -11.71
CA GLU A 265 6.22 7.19 -12.10
C GLU A 265 7.32 7.36 -11.03
N PHE A 266 8.31 6.46 -11.05
CA PHE A 266 9.43 6.48 -10.09
C PHE A 266 10.50 7.53 -10.43
N ASN A 267 10.58 7.99 -11.67
CA ASN A 267 11.56 8.98 -12.11
C ASN A 267 10.97 10.40 -12.00
N LEU A 268 10.98 10.94 -10.77
CA LEU A 268 10.46 12.27 -10.48
C LEU A 268 11.58 13.31 -10.47
N SER A 269 11.40 14.39 -11.23
CA SER A 269 12.27 15.56 -11.11
C SER A 269 12.13 16.20 -9.72
N LYS A 270 13.15 16.95 -9.29
CA LYS A 270 13.11 17.63 -7.99
C LYS A 270 11.96 18.63 -7.90
N GLU A 271 11.63 19.26 -9.02
CA GLU A 271 10.50 20.18 -9.15
C GLU A 271 9.18 19.44 -8.92
N LYS A 272 8.99 18.26 -9.52
CA LYS A 272 7.80 17.42 -9.27
C LYS A 272 7.72 16.93 -7.83
N GLN A 273 8.84 16.50 -7.24
CA GLN A 273 8.87 16.08 -5.83
C GLN A 273 8.46 17.22 -4.90
N LYS A 274 8.98 18.43 -5.15
CA LYS A 274 8.59 19.63 -4.39
C LYS A 274 7.12 19.95 -4.58
N LEU A 275 6.61 19.90 -5.81
CA LEU A 275 5.19 20.14 -6.12
C LEU A 275 4.27 19.19 -5.33
N LEU A 276 4.62 17.90 -5.22
CA LEU A 276 3.84 16.94 -4.45
C LEU A 276 3.85 17.24 -2.94
N ILE A 277 5.00 17.67 -2.40
CA ILE A 277 5.12 18.07 -0.99
C ILE A 277 4.30 19.33 -0.72
N ASP A 278 4.39 20.31 -1.62
CA ASP A 278 3.65 21.57 -1.52
C ASP A 278 2.13 21.29 -1.59
N SER A 279 1.70 20.40 -2.50
CA SER A 279 0.30 19.95 -2.61
C SER A 279 -0.22 19.34 -1.29
N GLY A 280 0.54 18.42 -0.69
CA GLY A 280 0.17 17.83 0.60
C GLY A 280 0.14 18.86 1.75
N THR A 281 1.03 19.84 1.72
CA THR A 281 1.08 20.92 2.73
C THR A 281 -0.12 21.84 2.62
N ILE A 282 -0.49 22.24 1.39
CA ILE A 282 -1.66 23.07 1.11
C ILE A 282 -2.93 22.34 1.56
N ALA A 283 -3.16 21.12 1.07
CA ALA A 283 -4.36 20.35 1.39
C ALA A 283 -4.54 20.12 2.90
N ALA A 284 -3.46 19.84 3.63
CA ALA A 284 -3.52 19.67 5.07
C ALA A 284 -3.79 21.00 5.81
N THR A 285 -3.27 22.11 5.31
CA THR A 285 -3.49 23.44 5.91
C THR A 285 -4.95 23.88 5.71
N ASP A 286 -5.43 23.79 4.47
CA ASP A 286 -6.80 24.14 4.10
C ASP A 286 -7.81 23.33 4.92
N PHE A 287 -7.57 22.02 5.06
CA PHE A 287 -8.43 21.15 5.88
C PHE A 287 -8.49 21.58 7.35
N VAL A 288 -7.35 21.96 7.94
CA VAL A 288 -7.32 22.41 9.35
C VAL A 288 -8.03 23.75 9.52
N GLU A 289 -7.89 24.67 8.57
CA GLU A 289 -8.57 25.97 8.58
C GLU A 289 -10.09 25.81 8.45
N GLU A 290 -10.56 24.93 7.56
CA GLU A 290 -11.99 24.65 7.37
C GLU A 290 -12.67 23.99 8.58
N GLN A 291 -11.93 23.18 9.36
CA GLN A 291 -12.46 22.56 10.59
C GLN A 291 -12.36 23.48 11.83
N GLY A 292 -11.58 24.56 11.75
CA GLY A 292 -11.31 25.50 12.84
C GLY A 292 -12.23 26.72 12.90
N GLY A 293 -13.07 26.94 11.88
CA GLY A 293 -14.09 28.00 11.81
C GLY A 293 -15.50 27.53 12.18
#